data_AF-A0AAV9FHA3-F1
#
_entry.id   AF-A0AAV9FHA3-F1
#
_cell.length_a   1.000
_cell.length_b   1.000
_cell.length_c   1.000
_cell.angle_alpha   90.00
_cell.angle_beta   90.00
_cell.angle_gamma   90.00
#
_symmetry.space_group_name_H-M   'P 1'
#
loop_
_entity.id
_entity.type
_entity.pdbx_description
1 polymer ?
#
loop_
_entity_poly.entity_id
_entity_poly.type
_entity_poly.pdbx_seq_one_letter_code
_entity_poly.pdbx_strand_id
1 'polypeptide(L)'
;MSDIIAGLDAAVGDGVDIISLSMGARSMEYYVDPIAISAFAATQKGIFVSCAAGNFGPSKSSLSNGAPWVLTVGASTIDRSIRATVRFGEGTELDGETLYQPKDFKPDQQFSTRWCWPGTPTAPIATDPQ
;
A
#
# COMPACT_ATOMS: atom_id res chain seq x y z
N MET A 1 1.25 -17.94 -13.74
CA MET A 1 -0.01 -18.20 -12.99
C MET A 1 -0.09 -19.61 -12.43
N SER A 2 0.70 -20.56 -12.95
CA SER A 2 0.94 -21.87 -12.31
C SER A 2 1.51 -21.75 -10.89
N ASP A 3 2.38 -20.77 -10.65
CA ASP A 3 3.09 -20.64 -9.37
C ASP A 3 2.17 -20.25 -8.21
N ILE A 4 1.08 -19.55 -8.50
CA ILE A 4 0.06 -19.19 -7.49
C ILE A 4 -0.64 -20.46 -7.00
N ILE A 5 -1.08 -21.30 -7.93
CA ILE A 5 -1.74 -22.57 -7.60
C ILE A 5 -0.79 -23.46 -6.82
N ALA A 6 0.46 -23.60 -7.28
CA ALA A 6 1.48 -24.38 -6.60
C ALA A 6 1.77 -23.87 -5.18
N GLY A 7 1.86 -22.54 -5.00
CA GLY A 7 2.08 -21.93 -3.69
C GLY A 7 0.90 -22.13 -2.73
N LEU A 8 -0.34 -22.00 -3.23
CA LEU A 8 -1.53 -22.27 -2.42
C LEU A 8 -1.65 -23.76 -2.06
N ASP A 9 -1.39 -24.66 -3.01
CA ASP A 9 -1.43 -26.11 -2.76
C ASP A 9 -0.36 -26.55 -1.76
N ALA A 10 0.85 -25.98 -1.85
CA ALA A 10 1.91 -26.18 -0.86
C ALA A 10 1.48 -25.68 0.53
N ALA A 11 0.95 -24.47 0.64
CA ALA A 11 0.48 -23.92 1.91
C ALA A 11 -0.64 -24.78 2.53
N VAL A 12 -1.54 -25.28 1.70
CA VAL A 12 -2.58 -26.23 2.10
C VAL A 12 -1.97 -27.57 2.56
N GLY A 13 -0.95 -28.07 1.87
CA GLY A 13 -0.21 -29.28 2.25
C GLY A 13 0.55 -29.15 3.56
N ASP A 14 1.07 -27.95 3.84
CA ASP A 14 1.74 -27.59 5.09
C ASP A 14 0.76 -27.43 6.27
N GLY A 15 -0.56 -27.39 6.00
CA GLY A 15 -1.60 -27.35 7.02
C GLY A 15 -1.76 -25.98 7.69
N VAL A 16 -1.58 -24.89 6.95
CA VAL A 16 -1.78 -23.52 7.48
C VAL A 16 -3.23 -23.25 7.87
N ASP A 17 -3.46 -22.40 8.87
CA ASP A 17 -4.81 -22.00 9.28
C ASP A 17 -5.38 -20.85 8.43
N ILE A 18 -4.51 -19.95 7.98
CA ILE A 18 -4.88 -18.71 7.28
C ILE A 18 -3.91 -18.47 6.12
N ILE A 19 -4.46 -18.10 4.96
CA ILE A 19 -3.71 -17.63 3.79
C ILE A 19 -4.00 -16.15 3.58
N SER A 20 -2.94 -15.33 3.56
CA SER A 20 -3.00 -13.90 3.23
C SER A 20 -2.44 -13.66 1.83
N LEU A 21 -3.29 -13.19 0.91
CA LEU A 21 -2.97 -12.97 -0.50
C LEU A 21 -3.20 -11.52 -0.89
N SER A 22 -2.12 -10.73 -0.89
CA SER A 22 -2.14 -9.36 -1.40
C SER A 22 -1.86 -9.31 -2.90
N MET A 23 -2.58 -10.11 -3.69
CA MET A 23 -2.43 -10.19 -5.13
C MET A 23 -3.77 -10.45 -5.82
N GLY A 24 -3.86 -10.13 -7.10
CA GLY A 24 -5.06 -10.30 -7.90
C GLY A 24 -4.85 -9.83 -9.33
N ALA A 25 -5.71 -10.30 -10.23
CA ALA A 25 -5.79 -9.80 -11.60
C ALA A 25 -7.11 -9.03 -11.80
N ARG A 26 -7.40 -8.60 -13.02
CA ARG A 26 -8.74 -8.11 -13.37
C ARG A 26 -9.78 -9.19 -13.04
N SER A 27 -11.01 -8.77 -12.72
CA SER A 27 -12.12 -9.69 -12.50
C SER A 27 -12.28 -10.62 -13.70
N MET A 28 -12.31 -11.92 -13.44
CA MET A 28 -12.57 -12.99 -14.39
C MET A 28 -13.66 -13.91 -13.82
N GLU A 29 -14.21 -14.80 -14.63
CA GLU A 29 -15.11 -15.84 -14.13
C GLU A 29 -14.38 -16.80 -13.19
N TYR A 30 -15.04 -17.25 -12.12
CA TYR A 30 -14.40 -18.01 -11.04
C TYR A 30 -13.73 -19.31 -11.48
N TYR A 31 -14.24 -19.96 -12.54
CA TYR A 31 -13.71 -21.24 -13.04
C TYR A 31 -12.49 -21.08 -13.96
N VAL A 32 -12.11 -19.85 -14.32
CA VAL A 32 -10.85 -19.56 -15.01
C VAL A 32 -9.88 -18.76 -14.13
N ASP A 33 -10.34 -18.26 -12.99
CA ASP A 33 -9.50 -17.55 -12.03
C ASP A 33 -8.72 -18.53 -11.14
N PRO A 34 -7.38 -18.61 -11.29
CA PRO A 34 -6.56 -19.53 -10.51
C PRO A 34 -6.60 -19.22 -9.00
N ILE A 35 -6.82 -17.96 -8.61
CA ILE A 35 -6.95 -17.57 -7.20
C ILE A 35 -8.28 -18.09 -6.66
N ALA A 36 -9.38 -17.90 -7.41
CA ALA A 36 -10.70 -18.37 -6.99
C ALA A 36 -10.75 -19.90 -6.86
N ILE A 37 -10.21 -20.64 -7.84
CA ILE A 37 -10.16 -22.11 -7.82
C ILE A 37 -9.35 -22.62 -6.62
N SER A 38 -8.14 -22.09 -6.44
CA SER A 38 -7.23 -22.56 -5.39
C SER A 38 -7.73 -22.18 -4.00
N ALA A 39 -8.31 -20.98 -3.85
CA ALA A 39 -8.94 -20.54 -2.62
C ALA A 39 -10.16 -21.39 -2.27
N PHE A 40 -10.95 -21.83 -3.26
CA PHE A 40 -12.07 -22.74 -3.01
C PHE A 40 -11.59 -24.06 -2.39
N ALA A 41 -10.54 -24.65 -2.95
CA ALA A 41 -9.94 -25.89 -2.42
C ALA A 41 -9.37 -25.71 -1.00
N ALA A 42 -8.77 -24.55 -0.71
CA ALA A 42 -8.28 -24.21 0.63
C ALA A 42 -9.45 -24.07 1.63
N THR A 43 -10.49 -23.33 1.26
CA THR A 43 -11.69 -23.14 2.11
C THR A 43 -12.41 -24.46 2.38
N GLN A 44 -12.44 -25.40 1.42
CA GLN A 44 -12.98 -26.75 1.63
C GLN A 44 -12.22 -27.56 2.68
N LYS A 45 -10.93 -27.26 2.90
CA LYS A 45 -10.11 -27.87 3.95
C LYS A 45 -10.14 -27.09 5.27
N GLY A 46 -11.03 -26.09 5.39
CA GLY A 46 -11.20 -25.29 6.60
C GLY A 46 -10.21 -24.14 6.74
N ILE A 47 -9.44 -23.82 5.70
CA ILE A 47 -8.42 -22.78 5.73
C ILE A 47 -9.05 -21.44 5.34
N PHE A 48 -8.84 -20.40 6.14
CA PHE A 48 -9.38 -19.07 5.87
C PHE A 48 -8.50 -18.31 4.86
N VAL A 49 -9.10 -17.75 3.81
CA VAL A 49 -8.38 -17.03 2.75
C VAL A 49 -8.79 -15.55 2.74
N SER A 50 -7.81 -14.67 2.89
CA SER A 50 -7.95 -13.21 2.82
C SER A 50 -7.25 -12.67 1.57
N CYS A 51 -7.98 -11.97 0.71
CA CYS A 51 -7.46 -11.39 -0.53
C CYS A 51 -7.68 -9.87 -0.60
N ALA A 52 -6.74 -9.15 -1.22
CA ALA A 52 -6.93 -7.73 -1.51
C ALA A 52 -7.99 -7.50 -2.61
N ALA A 53 -8.79 -6.44 -2.49
CA ALA A 53 -9.80 -6.03 -3.50
C ALA A 53 -9.19 -5.45 -4.79
N GLY A 54 -7.89 -5.17 -4.80
CA GLY A 54 -7.19 -4.53 -5.92
C GLY A 54 -7.22 -3.00 -5.89
N ASN A 55 -6.34 -2.38 -6.68
CA ASN A 55 -6.10 -0.93 -6.69
C ASN A 55 -6.60 -0.25 -7.98
N PHE A 56 -7.55 -0.87 -8.68
CA PHE A 56 -8.09 -0.37 -9.97
C PHE A 56 -9.28 0.58 -9.82
N GLY A 57 -9.60 1.00 -8.59
CA GLY A 57 -10.62 2.02 -8.33
C GLY A 57 -10.27 3.39 -8.96
N PRO A 58 -11.17 4.39 -8.87
CA PRO A 58 -12.43 4.41 -8.11
C PRO A 58 -13.67 4.00 -8.94
N SER A 59 -13.50 3.59 -10.19
CA SER A 59 -14.61 3.22 -11.08
C SER A 59 -15.43 2.06 -10.52
N LYS A 60 -16.74 2.05 -10.80
CA LYS A 60 -17.63 0.94 -10.43
C LYS A 60 -17.14 -0.38 -11.05
N SER A 61 -17.37 -1.49 -10.34
CA SER A 61 -17.00 -2.84 -10.80
C SER A 61 -15.50 -3.01 -11.12
N SER A 62 -14.62 -2.34 -10.38
CA SER A 62 -13.16 -2.46 -10.49
C SER A 62 -12.53 -3.47 -9.51
N LEU A 63 -13.36 -4.15 -8.72
CA LEU A 63 -12.92 -5.10 -7.69
C LEU A 63 -12.32 -6.37 -8.31
N SER A 64 -11.24 -6.84 -7.70
CA SER A 64 -10.60 -8.14 -7.92
C SER A 64 -10.96 -9.11 -6.78
N ASN A 65 -10.82 -10.41 -7.02
CA ASN A 65 -10.98 -11.45 -5.99
C ASN A 65 -12.37 -11.47 -5.32
N GLY A 66 -13.45 -11.21 -6.08
CA GLY A 66 -14.82 -11.18 -5.58
C GLY A 66 -15.48 -12.56 -5.44
N ALA A 67 -14.71 -13.61 -5.17
CA ALA A 67 -15.25 -14.95 -4.96
C ALA A 67 -15.91 -15.04 -3.58
N PRO A 68 -17.10 -15.66 -3.45
CA PRO A 68 -17.88 -15.61 -2.21
C PRO A 68 -17.26 -16.39 -1.04
N TRP A 69 -16.30 -17.27 -1.30
CA TRP A 69 -15.56 -18.06 -0.30
C TRP A 69 -14.27 -17.40 0.18
N VAL A 70 -13.98 -16.17 -0.24
CA VAL A 70 -12.77 -15.41 0.11
C VAL A 70 -13.18 -14.12 0.83
N LEU A 71 -12.42 -13.72 1.85
CA LEU A 71 -12.54 -12.39 2.42
C LEU A 71 -11.84 -11.37 1.50
N THR A 72 -12.61 -10.57 0.77
CA THR A 72 -12.08 -9.49 -0.06
C THR A 72 -11.93 -8.20 0.76
N VAL A 73 -10.69 -7.70 0.89
CA VAL A 73 -10.33 -6.57 1.76
C VAL A 73 -10.08 -5.30 0.94
N GLY A 74 -10.86 -4.25 1.22
CA GLY A 74 -10.65 -2.91 0.67
C GLY A 74 -9.61 -2.10 1.45
N ALA A 75 -9.04 -1.07 0.81
CA ALA A 75 -8.10 -0.15 1.46
C ALA A 75 -8.82 1.10 1.98
N SER A 76 -8.45 1.56 3.17
CA SER A 76 -8.92 2.81 3.77
C SER A 76 -7.75 3.55 4.43
N THR A 77 -7.94 4.84 4.68
CA THR A 77 -6.95 5.66 5.40
C THR A 77 -7.20 5.59 6.91
N ILE A 78 -6.14 5.85 7.68
CA ILE A 78 -6.21 6.08 9.13
C ILE A 78 -6.00 7.57 9.42
N ASP A 79 -6.16 7.98 10.68
CA ASP A 79 -5.98 9.37 11.15
C ASP A 79 -4.55 9.90 11.01
N ARG A 80 -3.55 9.01 11.00
CA ARG A 80 -2.14 9.37 10.84
C ARG A 80 -1.81 9.79 9.40
N SER A 81 -1.29 11.01 9.24
CA SER A 81 -0.60 11.47 8.03
C SER A 81 0.90 11.66 8.26
N ILE A 82 1.71 11.43 7.23
CA ILE A 82 3.15 11.67 7.25
C ILE A 82 3.40 13.05 6.66
N ARG A 83 3.21 14.07 7.52
CA ARG A 83 3.24 15.47 7.15
C ARG A 83 4.66 15.93 6.80
N ALA A 84 4.79 16.67 5.70
CA ALA A 84 5.95 17.48 5.39
C ALA A 84 5.54 18.92 5.11
N THR A 85 6.14 19.85 5.84
CA THR A 85 5.84 21.27 5.69
C THR A 85 6.85 21.92 4.73
N VAL A 86 6.30 22.58 3.73
CA VAL A 86 7.01 23.40 2.75
C VAL A 86 7.01 24.83 3.24
N ARG A 87 8.20 25.43 3.40
CA ARG A 87 8.34 26.85 3.72
C ARG A 87 8.86 27.61 2.52
N PHE A 88 8.09 28.60 2.06
CA PHE A 88 8.49 29.51 0.99
C PHE A 88 9.41 30.61 1.52
N GLY A 89 10.22 31.21 0.65
CA GLY A 89 11.14 32.29 1.02
C GLY A 89 10.45 33.54 1.59
N GLU A 90 9.18 33.74 1.25
CA GLU A 90 8.31 34.82 1.75
C GLU A 90 7.72 34.52 3.15
N GLY A 91 7.98 33.34 3.71
CA GLY A 91 7.53 32.95 5.05
C GLY A 91 6.25 32.10 5.09
N THR A 92 5.51 32.01 3.99
CA THR A 92 4.34 31.13 3.86
C THR A 92 4.72 29.67 4.08
N GLU A 93 3.87 28.92 4.77
CA GLU A 93 4.02 27.49 5.01
C GLU A 93 2.83 26.72 4.43
N LEU A 94 3.09 25.57 3.81
CA LEU A 94 2.08 24.63 3.33
C LEU A 94 2.39 23.23 3.81
N ASP A 95 1.39 22.56 4.37
CA ASP A 95 1.48 21.15 4.75
C ASP A 95 1.18 20.26 3.55
N GLY A 96 2.11 19.35 3.24
CA GLY A 96 1.94 18.25 2.30
C GLY A 96 2.24 16.91 2.96
N GLU A 97 2.39 15.87 2.15
CA GLU A 97 2.74 14.51 2.61
C GLU A 97 3.90 13.95 1.81
N THR A 98 4.84 13.28 2.49
CA THR A 98 5.97 12.58 1.83
C THR A 98 6.52 11.49 2.74
N LEU A 99 7.13 10.47 2.14
CA LEU A 99 7.88 9.44 2.87
C LEU A 99 9.39 9.60 2.70
N TYR A 100 9.86 10.80 2.32
CA TYR A 100 11.29 11.07 2.17
C TYR A 100 12.03 10.90 3.50
N GLN A 101 13.05 10.04 3.51
CA GLN A 101 13.92 9.78 4.65
C GLN A 101 15.35 10.21 4.31
N PRO A 102 15.86 11.30 4.91
CA PRO A 102 17.26 11.67 4.76
C PRO A 102 18.17 10.68 5.49
N LYS A 103 19.40 10.51 4.97
CA LYS A 103 20.38 9.56 5.52
C LYS A 103 20.82 9.89 6.95
N ASP A 104 20.71 11.16 7.35
CA ASP A 104 21.12 11.67 8.66
C ASP A 104 19.92 11.95 9.57
N PHE A 105 18.91 11.06 9.55
CA PHE A 105 17.68 11.21 10.34
C PHE A 105 18.00 11.25 11.85
N LYS A 106 17.83 12.42 12.48
CA LYS A 106 17.75 12.57 13.93
C LYS A 106 16.28 12.55 14.34
N PRO A 107 15.86 11.71 15.31
CA PRO A 107 14.46 11.57 15.72
C PRO A 107 13.76 12.89 16.13
N ASP A 108 14.55 13.90 16.50
CA ASP A 108 14.07 15.16 17.07
C ASP A 108 13.97 16.28 16.02
N GLN A 109 14.31 16.00 14.77
CA GLN A 109 14.49 17.02 13.73
C GLN A 109 13.21 17.20 12.89
N GLN A 110 12.58 18.37 13.01
CA GLN A 110 11.50 18.80 12.11
C GLN A 110 12.05 19.10 10.71
N PHE A 111 11.51 18.43 9.69
CA PHE A 111 11.87 18.70 8.30
C PHE A 111 11.20 19.98 7.80
N SER A 112 11.94 21.10 7.85
CA SER A 112 11.61 22.27 7.03
C SER A 112 12.08 22.02 5.60
N THR A 113 11.18 21.56 4.73
CA THR A 113 11.50 21.50 3.29
C THR A 113 11.46 22.93 2.72
N ARG A 114 12.60 23.61 2.76
CA ARG A 114 12.76 24.89 2.06
C ARG A 114 12.90 24.59 0.57
N TRP A 115 11.82 24.85 -0.17
CA TRP A 115 11.83 24.76 -1.63
C TRP A 115 12.52 26.01 -2.20
N CYS A 116 13.70 25.84 -2.79
CA CYS A 116 14.35 26.89 -3.56
C CYS A 116 13.72 26.92 -4.96
N TRP A 117 12.86 27.90 -5.22
CA TRP A 117 12.39 28.18 -6.58
C TRP A 117 13.55 28.72 -7.44
N PRO A 118 13.67 28.37 -8.73
CA PRO A 118 14.63 29.01 -9.63
C PRO A 118 14.20 30.46 -9.86
N GLY A 119 14.83 31.41 -9.17
CA GLY A 119 14.65 32.86 -9.44
C GLY A 119 14.59 33.79 -8.22
N THR A 120 14.55 33.30 -6.98
CA THR A 120 14.65 34.17 -5.79
C THR A 120 16.10 34.31 -5.31
N PRO A 121 16.56 35.51 -4.90
CA PRO A 121 17.90 35.70 -4.34
C PRO A 121 18.10 34.72 -3.18
N THR A 122 19.22 33.99 -3.21
CA THR A 122 19.58 33.02 -2.20
C THR A 122 19.60 33.68 -0.82
N ALA A 123 18.59 33.40 0.01
CA ALA A 123 18.66 33.68 1.43
C ALA A 123 19.81 32.85 2.03
N PRO A 124 20.63 33.43 2.92
CA PRO A 124 21.79 32.74 3.48
C PRO A 124 21.35 31.45 4.17
N ILE A 125 22.16 30.40 3.97
CA ILE A 125 22.07 29.13 4.69
C ILE A 125 22.07 29.49 6.18
N ALA A 126 20.93 29.31 6.85
CA ALA A 126 20.89 29.40 8.30
C ALA A 126 21.67 28.20 8.82
N THR A 127 22.93 28.43 9.17
CA THR A 127 23.65 27.60 10.13
C THR A 127 22.86 27.65 11.43
N ASP A 128 22.45 26.48 11.93
CA ASP A 128 21.84 26.37 13.25
C ASP A 128 22.77 27.02 14.30
N PRO A 129 22.27 27.85 15.23
CA PRO A 129 23.06 28.27 16.38
C PRO A 129 23.34 27.04 17.27
N GLN A 130 24.57 27.00 17.79
CA GLN A 130 25.10 25.96 18.68
C GLN A 130 24.20 25.67 19.88
#